data_AF-A0A519VU00-F1
#
_entry.id   AF-A0A519VU00-F1
#
_cell.length_a   1.000
_cell.length_b   1.000
_cell.length_c   1.000
_cell.angle_alpha   90.00
_cell.angle_beta   90.00
_cell.angle_gamma   90.00
#
_symmetry.space_group_name_H-M   'P 1'
#
loop_
_entity.id
_entity.type
_entity.pdbx_description
1 polymer ?
#
loop_
_entity_poly.entity_id
_entity_poly.type
_entity_poly.pdbx_seq_one_letter_code
_entity_poly.pdbx_strand_id
1 'polypeptide(L)'
;MNVSNGDIYRFLAPHNLTYQRALEEIKHSKKESHWMWYIFPQLKGLGKSDTAILYGLQDLKEAEAYYDHPVLGANLLAAMPASGCK
;
A
#
# COMPACT_ATOMS: atom_id res chain seq x y z
N MET A 1 -13.01 -15.25 14.71
CA MET A 1 -11.70 -14.62 14.98
C MET A 1 -11.85 -13.14 14.69
N ASN A 2 -11.91 -12.31 15.73
CA ASN A 2 -12.12 -10.87 15.58
C ASN A 2 -10.78 -10.21 15.31
N VAL A 3 -10.41 -10.09 14.03
CA VAL A 3 -9.38 -9.15 13.64
C VAL A 3 -9.98 -7.78 13.86
N SER A 4 -9.43 -7.04 14.82
CA SER A 4 -9.73 -5.63 15.00
C SER A 4 -9.45 -4.95 13.67
N ASN A 5 -10.53 -4.67 12.94
CA ASN A 5 -10.57 -3.93 11.68
C ASN A 5 -10.09 -2.48 11.93
N GLY A 6 -8.82 -2.30 12.28
CA GLY A 6 -8.14 -1.02 12.06
C GLY A 6 -8.30 -0.70 10.58
N ASP A 7 -8.64 0.54 10.24
CA ASP A 7 -9.40 0.89 9.04
C ASP A 7 -8.61 0.69 7.72
N ILE A 8 -8.26 -0.55 7.39
CA ILE A 8 -7.55 -0.96 6.18
C ILE A 8 -8.41 -0.75 4.92
N TYR A 9 -9.73 -0.67 5.08
CA TYR A 9 -10.67 -0.37 4.01
C TYR A 9 -10.43 1.00 3.38
N ARG A 10 -9.84 1.96 4.12
CA ARG A 10 -9.48 3.27 3.59
C ARG A 10 -8.44 3.19 2.47
N PHE A 11 -7.62 2.13 2.47
CA PHE A 11 -6.61 1.88 1.44
C PHE A 11 -7.24 1.25 0.20
N LEU A 12 -8.27 0.40 0.34
CA LEU A 12 -8.85 -0.34 -0.78
C LEU A 12 -9.42 0.56 -1.89
N ALA A 13 -10.15 1.62 -1.54
CA ALA A 13 -10.76 2.52 -2.52
C ALA A 13 -9.73 3.21 -3.44
N PRO A 14 -8.75 3.97 -2.91
CA PRO A 14 -7.71 4.58 -3.75
C PRO A 14 -6.79 3.54 -4.38
N HIS A 15 -6.53 2.41 -3.70
CA HIS A 15 -5.70 1.34 -4.23
C HIS A 15 -6.34 0.72 -5.48
N ASN A 16 -7.63 0.36 -5.46
CA ASN A 16 -8.29 -0.23 -6.64
C ASN A 16 -8.29 0.73 -7.85
N LEU A 17 -8.45 2.03 -7.61
CA LEU A 17 -8.43 3.05 -8.67
C LEU A 17 -7.04 3.30 -9.25
N THR A 18 -6.01 3.26 -8.40
CA THR A 18 -4.64 3.64 -8.80
C THR A 18 -3.71 2.46 -9.06
N TYR A 19 -4.10 1.23 -8.69
CA TYR A 19 -3.27 0.04 -8.83
C TYR A 19 -2.94 -0.30 -10.28
N GLN A 20 -3.94 -0.23 -11.17
CA GLN A 20 -3.68 -0.44 -12.61
C GLN A 20 -2.66 0.57 -13.14
N ARG A 21 -2.84 1.85 -12.79
CA ARG A 21 -1.92 2.93 -13.16
C ARG A 21 -0.52 2.70 -12.59
N ALA A 22 -0.43 2.32 -11.33
CA ALA A 22 0.83 2.04 -10.64
C ALA A 22 1.57 0.87 -11.30
N LEU A 23 0.87 -0.21 -11.66
CA LEU A 23 1.47 -1.33 -12.40
C LEU A 23 2.02 -0.91 -13.76
N GLU A 24 1.27 -0.12 -14.53
CA GLU A 24 1.76 0.44 -15.78
C GLU A 24 3.00 1.30 -15.55
N GLU A 25 2.98 2.20 -14.57
CA GLU A 25 4.09 3.09 -14.25
C GLU A 25 5.34 2.35 -13.75
N ILE A 26 5.17 1.29 -12.96
CA ILE A 26 6.26 0.41 -12.50
C ILE A 26 6.84 -0.36 -13.69
N LYS A 27 5.99 -0.90 -14.57
CA LYS A 27 6.43 -1.61 -15.78
C LYS A 27 7.18 -0.70 -16.75
N HIS A 28 6.79 0.57 -16.81
CA HIS A 28 7.44 1.60 -17.62
C HIS A 28 8.59 2.31 -16.88
N SER A 29 8.91 1.91 -15.63
CA SER A 29 9.91 2.52 -14.75
C SER A 29 9.76 4.04 -14.59
N LYS A 30 8.54 4.57 -14.74
CA LYS A 30 8.26 6.00 -14.71
C LYS A 30 7.03 6.25 -13.84
N LYS A 31 7.26 6.71 -12.60
CA LYS A 31 6.19 7.16 -11.71
C LYS A 31 5.74 8.56 -12.11
N GLU A 32 4.51 8.70 -12.59
CA GLU A 32 3.86 9.98 -12.89
C GLU A 32 2.73 10.28 -11.89
N SER A 33 2.21 9.28 -11.20
CA SER A 33 1.02 9.37 -10.37
C SER A 33 1.29 9.28 -8.86
N HIS A 34 0.30 9.75 -8.09
CA HIS A 34 0.35 9.94 -6.64
C HIS A 34 -0.15 8.71 -5.85
N TRP A 35 0.34 7.51 -6.16
CA TRP A 35 -0.13 6.25 -5.51
C TRP A 35 0.77 5.72 -4.39
N MET A 36 1.92 6.34 -4.17
CA MET A 36 2.95 5.79 -3.28
C MET A 36 2.45 5.60 -1.83
N TRP A 37 1.60 6.49 -1.31
CA TRP A 37 1.04 6.39 0.04
C TRP A 37 0.04 5.24 0.21
N TYR A 38 -0.63 4.81 -0.87
CA TYR A 38 -1.66 3.76 -0.83
C TYR A 38 -1.13 2.37 -1.18
N ILE A 39 -0.08 2.32 -2.01
CA ILE A 39 0.57 1.08 -2.44
C ILE A 39 1.68 0.71 -1.43
N PHE A 40 2.48 1.70 -1.02
CA PHE A 40 3.59 1.55 -0.07
C PHE A 40 3.39 2.46 1.16
N PRO A 41 2.45 2.12 2.05
CA PRO A 41 2.21 2.91 3.25
C PRO A 41 3.42 2.85 4.19
N GLN A 42 3.71 3.97 4.83
CA GLN A 42 4.78 4.11 5.84
C GLN A 42 4.19 4.21 7.24
N LEU A 43 5.01 3.98 8.28
CA LEU A 43 4.56 4.20 9.66
C LEU A 43 4.21 5.68 9.88
N LYS A 44 3.10 5.89 10.60
CA LYS A 44 2.64 7.23 10.98
C LYS A 44 3.70 7.91 11.84
N GLY A 45 4.12 9.11 11.44
CA GLY A 45 5.17 9.89 12.12
C GLY A 45 6.48 10.01 11.33
N LEU A 46 6.71 9.18 10.31
CA LEU A 46 7.85 9.34 9.38
C LEU A 46 7.58 10.46 8.35
N GLY A 47 6.36 10.52 7.83
CA GLY A 47 5.92 11.56 6.91
C GLY A 47 5.19 12.71 7.63
N LYS A 48 5.55 13.95 7.30
CA LYS A 48 4.89 15.17 7.81
C LYS A 48 3.71 15.64 6.95
N SER A 49 3.51 15.03 5.77
CA SER A 49 2.42 15.40 4.86
C SER A 49 1.09 14.86 5.36
N ASP A 50 0.00 15.62 5.21
CA ASP A 50 -1.35 15.23 5.62
C ASP A 50 -1.77 13.87 5.05
N THR A 51 -1.44 13.59 3.78
CA THR A 51 -1.69 12.30 3.12
C THR A 51 -0.88 11.16 3.73
N ALA A 52 0.37 11.42 4.14
CA ALA A 52 1.21 10.42 4.79
C ALA A 52 0.75 10.12 6.22
N ILE A 53 0.09 11.08 6.88
CA ILE A 53 -0.50 10.91 8.22
C ILE A 53 -1.86 10.19 8.12
N LEU A 54 -2.64 10.50 7.08
CA LEU A 54 -3.96 9.92 6.83
C LEU A 54 -3.90 8.44 6.42
N TYR A 55 -2.93 8.11 5.56
CA TYR A 55 -2.65 6.76 5.05
C TYR A 55 -1.41 6.13 5.69
N GLY A 56 -0.94 6.69 6.81
CA GLY A 56 0.16 6.14 7.58
C GLY A 56 -0.32 5.01 8.49
N LEU A 57 0.42 3.90 8.51
CA LEU A 57 0.13 2.77 9.39
C LEU A 57 0.32 3.21 10.84
N GLN A 58 -0.71 3.02 11.67
CA GLN A 58 -0.72 3.50 13.04
C GLN A 58 0.12 2.61 13.97
N ASP A 59 0.10 1.29 13.76
CA ASP A 59 0.75 0.30 14.62
C ASP A 59 1.19 -0.93 13.80
N LEU A 60 2.06 -1.75 14.38
CA LEU A 60 2.50 -3.01 13.79
C LEU A 60 1.32 -3.93 13.44
N LYS A 61 0.27 -3.99 14.29
CA LYS A 61 -0.92 -4.81 13.99
C LYS A 61 -1.64 -4.38 12.71
N GLU A 62 -1.67 -3.08 12.43
CA GLU A 62 -2.29 -2.57 11.20
C GLU A 62 -1.42 -2.89 9.98
N ALA A 63 -0.08 -2.85 10.14
CA ALA A 63 0.85 -3.27 9.11
C ALA A 63 0.73 -4.78 8.80
N GLU A 64 0.61 -5.62 9.83
CA GLU A 64 0.38 -7.06 9.68
C GLU A 64 -0.97 -7.32 8.98
N ALA A 65 -2.03 -6.62 9.38
CA ALA A 65 -3.34 -6.75 8.72
C ALA A 65 -3.32 -6.29 7.25
N TYR A 66 -2.57 -5.23 6.93
CA TYR A 66 -2.38 -4.77 5.54
C TYR A 66 -1.65 -5.84 4.71
N TYR A 67 -0.63 -6.48 5.28
CA TYR A 67 0.15 -7.52 4.60
C TYR A 67 -0.63 -8.84 4.45
N ASP A 68 -1.37 -9.26 5.49
CA ASP A 68 -2.19 -10.48 5.49
C ASP A 68 -3.40 -10.37 4.55
N HIS A 69 -3.83 -9.15 4.21
CA HIS A 69 -4.99 -8.93 3.36
C HIS A 69 -4.77 -9.49 1.94
N PRO A 70 -5.66 -10.36 1.42
CA PRO A 70 -5.46 -11.10 0.18
C PRO A 70 -5.31 -10.20 -1.06
N VAL A 71 -5.90 -9.01 -1.04
CA VAL A 71 -5.78 -8.03 -2.14
C VAL A 71 -4.56 -7.11 -1.97
N LEU A 72 -4.40 -6.48 -0.81
CA LEU A 72 -3.36 -5.46 -0.60
C LEU A 72 -1.96 -6.09 -0.56
N GLY A 73 -1.81 -7.23 0.12
CA GLY A 73 -0.57 -8.01 0.16
C GLY A 73 -0.19 -8.57 -1.22
N ALA A 74 -1.16 -9.14 -1.95
CA ALA A 74 -0.91 -9.65 -3.31
C ALA A 74 -0.50 -8.52 -4.27
N ASN A 75 -1.15 -7.37 -4.19
CA ASN A 75 -0.83 -6.21 -5.00
C ASN A 75 0.52 -5.60 -4.65
N LEU A 76 0.90 -5.59 -3.36
CA LEU A 76 2.24 -5.20 -2.92
C LEU A 76 3.30 -6.10 -3.55
N LEU A 77 3.11 -7.42 -3.50
CA LEU A 77 4.01 -8.40 -4.11
C LEU A 77 4.09 -8.25 -5.63
N ALA A 78 2.97 -7.97 -6.31
CA ALA A 78 2.94 -7.75 -7.74
C ALA A 78 3.61 -6.42 -8.16
N ALA A 79 3.52 -5.39 -7.32
CA ALA A 79 4.15 -4.09 -7.54
C ALA A 79 5.66 -4.12 -7.22
N MET A 80 6.11 -5.01 -6.34
CA MET A 80 7.54 -5.26 -6.17
C MET A 80 8.08 -5.85 -7.47
N PRO A 81 9.02 -5.18 -8.17
CA PRO A 81 9.67 -5.80 -9.30
C PRO A 81 10.29 -7.09 -8.79
N ALA A 82 9.99 -8.22 -9.43
CA ALA A 82 10.51 -9.51 -9.03
C ALA A 82 12.04 -9.42 -8.90
N SER A 83 12.53 -9.18 -7.69
CA SER A 83 13.88 -9.51 -7.30
C SER A 83 13.91 -11.03 -7.39
N GLY A 84 14.27 -11.50 -8.58
CA GLY A 84 14.36 -12.91 -8.89
C GLY A 84 15.21 -13.58 -7.82
N CYS A 85 14.57 -14.41 -7.00
CA CYS A 85 15.21 -15.65 -6.61
C CYS A 85 15.37 -16.46 -7.90
N LYS A 86 16.53 -16.28 -8.52
CA LYS A 86 17.16 -17.33 -9.31
C LYS A 86 17.99 -18.18 -8.36
#